data_AF-A0AA39NW07-F1
#
_entry.id   AF-A0AA39NW07-F1
#
_cell.length_a   1.000
_cell.length_b   1.000
_cell.length_c   1.000
_cell.angle_alpha   90.00
_cell.angle_beta   90.00
_cell.angle_gamma   90.00
#
_symmetry.space_group_name_H-M   'P 1'
#
loop_
_entity.id
_entity.type
_entity.pdbx_description
1 polymer ?
#
loop_
_entity_poly.entity_id
_entity_poly.type
_entity_poly.pdbx_seq_one_letter_code
_entity_poly.pdbx_strand_id
1 'polypeptide(L)'
;MFYLSTALLAFASVASATKSLTISASAPASVSDVSSLEVVTTVVNSGDETAKLLNDPRTVLSSWATESFTVVNSAGTPADFTGVAVRYIPSVTAKKGADHAFTVLAPGESVSVTHELGNFYNFTNAGESTYIITPLSTIQAVEEDGTLTTIGAHVTPASVVLSGQLSSLSKLSSSSLGGAADGRSEARSLSKRASYTSCSSSRQSINAQAITDSATIAKASISHLEANPSGSTTQTTWYGTFATSRYKGTLSAFEGLATSPASWTYDCSCTDSDTYAYVYPSTYGKVYLCGYYWECPATGSGSRADTIIHEGTHFPQILGTDDYAYGETACKSLAKSNPARAYLNADNHAFFSDYV
;
A
#
# COMPACT_ATOMS: atom_id res chain seq x y z
N MET A 1 -60.81 36.79 30.50
CA MET A 1 -59.64 35.94 30.85
C MET A 1 -59.41 34.97 29.71
N PHE A 2 -58.52 35.30 28.78
CA PHE A 2 -58.05 34.36 27.76
C PHE A 2 -56.56 34.16 28.01
N TYR A 3 -56.19 32.95 28.44
CA TYR A 3 -54.79 32.55 28.60
C TYR A 3 -54.22 32.28 27.21
N LEU A 4 -53.26 33.11 26.79
CA LEU A 4 -52.49 32.89 25.58
C LEU A 4 -51.29 32.01 25.96
N SER A 5 -51.42 30.70 25.72
CA SER A 5 -50.30 29.75 25.90
C SER A 5 -49.28 29.95 24.78
N THR A 6 -48.14 30.53 25.09
CA THR A 6 -46.95 30.54 24.23
C THR A 6 -46.37 29.13 24.17
N ALA A 7 -46.56 28.45 23.04
CA ALA A 7 -45.86 27.21 22.72
C ALA A 7 -44.40 27.52 22.38
N LEU A 8 -43.47 27.05 23.22
CA LEU A 8 -42.04 27.09 22.96
C LEU A 8 -41.72 26.02 21.90
N LEU A 9 -41.48 26.42 20.65
CA LEU A 9 -40.92 25.54 19.63
C LEU A 9 -39.44 25.31 19.97
N ALA A 10 -39.13 24.15 20.53
CA ALA A 10 -37.77 23.66 20.63
C ALA A 10 -37.28 23.29 19.22
N PHE A 11 -36.43 24.14 18.64
CA PHE A 11 -35.63 23.76 17.48
C PHE A 11 -34.61 22.74 17.95
N ALA A 12 -34.91 21.45 17.77
CA ALA A 12 -33.89 20.42 17.82
C ALA A 12 -32.95 20.67 16.62
N SER A 13 -31.78 21.26 16.89
CA SER A 13 -30.68 21.22 15.94
C SER A 13 -30.37 19.75 15.69
N VAL A 14 -30.65 19.27 14.49
CA VAL A 14 -30.13 17.99 14.03
C VAL A 14 -28.62 18.19 13.93
N ALA A 15 -27.90 17.86 15.00
CA ALA A 15 -26.46 17.74 14.92
C ALA A 15 -26.21 16.65 13.88
N SER A 16 -25.70 17.05 12.71
CA SER A 16 -25.18 16.07 11.76
C SER A 16 -24.04 15.38 12.48
N ALA A 17 -24.19 14.10 12.75
CA ALA A 17 -23.10 13.31 13.28
C ALA A 17 -21.94 13.35 12.26
N THR A 18 -20.72 13.50 12.76
CA THR A 18 -19.53 13.76 11.95
C THR A 18 -18.42 12.80 12.35
N LYS A 19 -18.05 11.91 11.43
CA LYS A 19 -16.79 11.17 11.53
C LYS A 19 -15.65 12.12 11.17
N SER A 20 -14.76 12.37 12.13
CA SER A 20 -13.61 13.25 11.96
C SER A 20 -12.41 12.68 12.69
N LEU A 21 -11.24 12.71 12.05
CA LEU A 21 -9.99 12.26 12.65
C LEU A 21 -8.98 13.40 12.72
N THR A 22 -8.14 13.37 13.74
CA THR A 22 -6.88 14.12 13.75
C THR A 22 -5.71 13.15 13.79
N ILE A 23 -4.63 13.49 13.11
CA ILE A 23 -3.37 12.73 13.11
C ILE A 23 -2.26 13.69 13.50
N SER A 24 -1.55 13.41 14.58
CA SER A 24 -0.35 14.16 14.96
C SER A 24 0.88 13.28 14.92
N ALA A 25 1.98 13.78 14.35
CA ALA A 25 3.28 13.15 14.43
C ALA A 25 4.15 13.79 15.52
N SER A 26 4.97 12.99 16.18
CA SER A 26 6.02 13.42 17.11
C SER A 26 7.35 12.78 16.71
N ALA A 27 8.41 13.58 16.70
CA ALA A 27 9.78 13.15 16.36
C ALA A 27 10.77 13.74 17.36
N PRO A 28 11.97 13.15 17.52
CA PRO A 28 13.07 13.79 18.24
C PRO A 28 13.39 15.18 17.67
N ALA A 29 13.85 16.11 18.50
CA ALA A 29 14.24 17.44 18.03
C ALA A 29 15.42 17.39 17.04
N SER A 30 16.36 16.46 17.26
CA SER A 30 17.52 16.24 16.41
C SER A 30 18.00 14.79 16.46
N VAL A 31 18.52 14.28 15.35
CA VAL A 31 19.13 12.96 15.22
C VAL A 31 20.43 13.08 14.40
N SER A 32 21.52 12.50 14.91
CA SER A 32 22.83 12.47 14.23
C SER A 32 23.15 11.12 13.55
N ASP A 33 22.33 10.11 13.82
CA ASP A 33 22.34 8.80 13.17
C ASP A 33 20.90 8.39 12.91
N VAL A 34 20.47 8.47 11.64
CA VAL A 34 19.08 8.22 11.28
C VAL A 34 18.60 6.82 11.67
N SER A 35 19.47 5.84 11.93
CA SER A 35 19.02 4.52 12.39
C SER A 35 18.24 4.55 13.72
N SER A 36 18.34 5.63 14.50
CA SER A 36 17.54 5.88 15.71
C SER A 36 16.35 6.82 15.48
N LEU A 37 16.05 7.21 14.24
CA LEU A 37 14.92 8.09 13.93
C LEU A 37 13.62 7.29 13.97
N GLU A 38 12.92 7.43 15.10
CA GLU A 38 11.55 6.97 15.28
C GLU A 38 10.57 8.14 15.25
N VAL A 39 9.40 7.92 14.66
CA VAL A 39 8.27 8.85 14.69
C VAL A 39 7.08 8.17 15.32
N VAL A 40 6.43 8.83 16.26
CA VAL A 40 5.18 8.36 16.86
C VAL A 40 4.03 9.13 16.25
N THR A 41 3.07 8.42 15.68
CA THR A 41 1.81 9.02 15.21
C THR A 41 0.70 8.71 16.19
N THR A 42 -0.10 9.72 16.53
CA THR A 42 -1.32 9.55 17.32
C THR A 42 -2.52 9.88 16.44
N VAL A 43 -3.42 8.91 16.27
CA VAL A 43 -4.70 9.07 15.59
C VAL A 43 -5.77 9.23 16.65
N VAL A 44 -6.51 10.33 16.62
CA VAL A 44 -7.60 10.62 17.55
C VAL A 44 -8.91 10.69 16.80
N ASN A 45 -9.94 10.03 17.33
CA ASN A 45 -11.30 10.27 16.89
C ASN A 45 -11.80 11.61 17.45
N SER A 46 -11.78 12.63 16.60
CA SER A 46 -12.25 13.99 16.91
C SER A 46 -13.72 14.21 16.58
N GLY A 47 -14.39 13.18 16.06
CA GLY A 47 -15.82 13.19 15.79
C GLY A 47 -16.66 12.88 17.02
N ASP A 48 -17.96 12.74 16.80
CA ASP A 48 -18.97 12.43 17.83
C ASP A 48 -19.56 11.02 17.71
N GLU A 49 -19.09 10.21 16.75
CA GLU A 49 -19.44 8.80 16.56
C GLU A 49 -18.23 7.90 16.71
N THR A 50 -18.44 6.65 17.12
CA THR A 50 -17.40 5.61 17.12
C THR A 50 -16.95 5.31 15.69
N ALA A 51 -15.63 5.31 15.47
CA ALA A 51 -15.04 5.00 14.17
C ALA A 51 -14.37 3.62 14.20
N LYS A 52 -14.74 2.74 13.26
CA LYS A 52 -14.05 1.47 12.99
C LYS A 52 -13.14 1.68 11.78
N LEU A 53 -11.84 1.75 12.01
CA LEU A 53 -10.82 2.11 11.03
C LEU A 53 -10.04 0.87 10.58
N LEU A 54 -9.75 0.75 9.29
CA LEU A 54 -8.89 -0.32 8.78
C LEU A 54 -7.42 -0.04 9.13
N ASN A 55 -6.73 -1.07 9.62
CA ASN A 55 -5.28 -1.08 9.81
C ASN A 55 -4.57 -1.33 8.46
N ASP A 56 -4.89 -0.53 7.44
CA ASP A 56 -4.28 -0.62 6.10
C ASP A 56 -2.77 -0.36 6.23
N PRO A 57 -1.89 -1.25 5.69
CA PRO A 57 -0.45 -1.10 5.75
C PRO A 57 0.10 0.23 5.27
N ARG A 58 -0.61 0.97 4.40
CA ARG A 58 -0.20 2.28 3.87
C ARG A 58 -0.63 3.47 4.74
N THR A 59 -1.24 3.22 5.89
CA THR A 59 -1.71 4.26 6.81
C THR A 59 -0.93 4.24 8.11
N VAL A 60 -0.99 5.35 8.85
CA VAL A 60 -0.31 5.49 10.14
C VAL A 60 -0.91 4.67 11.29
N LEU A 61 -2.01 3.95 11.04
CA LEU A 61 -2.56 2.94 11.96
C LEU A 61 -1.75 1.65 11.97
N SER A 62 -0.80 1.51 11.06
CA SER A 62 0.03 0.34 10.85
C SER A 62 1.50 0.70 11.03
N SER A 63 2.30 -0.18 11.63
CA SER A 63 3.75 0.02 11.74
C SER A 63 4.53 -0.48 10.52
N TRP A 64 3.84 -0.93 9.47
CA TRP A 64 4.48 -1.38 8.23
C TRP A 64 5.38 -0.29 7.65
N ALA A 65 6.54 -0.70 7.11
CA ALA A 65 7.51 0.21 6.48
C ALA A 65 7.07 0.64 5.06
N THR A 66 5.86 1.13 4.92
CA THR A 66 5.27 1.68 3.68
C THR A 66 5.42 3.21 3.65
N GLU A 67 5.14 3.82 2.50
CA GLU A 67 5.21 5.28 2.32
C GLU A 67 3.98 5.99 2.93
N SER A 68 3.80 5.87 4.25
CA SER A 68 2.70 6.48 5.00
C SER A 68 2.96 7.94 5.41
N PHE A 69 4.06 8.53 4.93
CA PHE A 69 4.50 9.89 5.23
C PHE A 69 5.00 10.61 3.97
N THR A 70 4.79 11.92 3.90
CA THR A 70 5.60 12.81 3.07
C THR A 70 6.74 13.37 3.93
N VAL A 71 7.97 13.17 3.50
CA VAL A 71 9.18 13.58 4.24
C VAL A 71 10.02 14.50 3.37
N VAL A 72 10.08 15.78 3.71
CA VAL A 72 10.77 16.81 2.91
C VAL A 72 11.70 17.65 3.77
N ASN A 73 12.85 18.03 3.22
CA ASN A 73 13.75 18.97 3.87
C ASN A 73 13.21 20.41 3.80
N SER A 74 13.87 21.34 4.49
CA SER A 74 13.50 22.76 4.53
C SER A 74 13.50 23.45 3.16
N ALA A 75 14.21 22.90 2.16
CA ALA A 75 14.23 23.36 0.78
C ALA A 75 13.18 22.68 -0.12
N GLY A 76 12.35 21.78 0.43
CA GLY A 76 11.34 21.03 -0.32
C GLY A 76 11.86 19.81 -1.09
N THR A 77 13.11 19.39 -0.85
CA THR A 77 13.64 18.15 -1.43
C THR A 77 13.15 16.94 -0.62
N PRO A 78 12.51 15.95 -1.25
CA PRO A 78 12.03 14.77 -0.55
C PRO A 78 13.19 13.86 -0.13
N ALA A 79 13.03 13.16 1.00
CA ALA A 79 13.85 12.00 1.31
C ALA A 79 13.45 10.83 0.40
N ASP A 80 14.40 9.96 0.07
CA ASP A 80 14.13 8.80 -0.77
C ASP A 80 13.47 7.70 0.05
N PHE A 81 12.26 7.31 -0.30
CA PHE A 81 11.61 6.16 0.31
C PHE A 81 12.30 4.86 -0.12
N THR A 82 12.65 4.01 0.85
CA THR A 82 13.35 2.72 0.62
C THR A 82 12.66 1.56 1.34
N GLY A 83 11.38 1.73 1.70
CA GLY A 83 10.59 0.71 2.36
C GLY A 83 10.02 -0.33 1.40
N VAL A 84 8.88 -0.90 1.77
CA VAL A 84 8.20 -1.97 1.04
C VAL A 84 6.95 -1.46 0.32
N ALA A 85 6.67 -2.06 -0.84
CA ALA A 85 5.36 -2.00 -1.49
C ALA A 85 4.58 -3.26 -1.09
N VAL A 86 3.31 -3.12 -0.71
CA VAL A 86 2.59 -4.15 0.08
C VAL A 86 1.20 -4.38 -0.50
N ARG A 87 0.97 -5.45 -1.26
CA ARG A 87 -0.39 -5.74 -1.74
C ARG A 87 -1.35 -6.06 -0.61
N TYR A 88 -2.36 -5.22 -0.48
CA TYR A 88 -3.46 -5.32 0.49
C TYR A 88 -4.76 -4.89 -0.19
N ILE A 89 -5.89 -5.56 0.03
CA ILE A 89 -7.18 -5.14 -0.58
C ILE A 89 -8.19 -4.80 0.52
N PRO A 90 -8.45 -3.51 0.78
CA PRO A 90 -9.31 -3.06 1.89
C PRO A 90 -10.68 -3.75 1.93
N SER A 91 -11.34 -3.91 0.79
CA SER A 91 -12.68 -4.52 0.73
C SER A 91 -12.68 -6.02 1.06
N VAL A 92 -11.58 -6.72 0.78
CA VAL A 92 -11.43 -8.13 1.13
C VAL A 92 -11.25 -8.28 2.63
N THR A 93 -10.37 -7.48 3.23
CA THR A 93 -10.14 -7.47 4.68
C THR A 93 -11.37 -7.04 5.46
N ALA A 94 -12.05 -5.98 5.02
CA ALA A 94 -13.30 -5.53 5.63
C ALA A 94 -14.38 -6.62 5.63
N LYS A 95 -14.51 -7.36 4.52
CA LYS A 95 -15.45 -8.48 4.39
C LYS A 95 -15.08 -9.66 5.30
N LYS A 96 -13.79 -9.95 5.49
CA LYS A 96 -13.32 -11.01 6.40
C LYS A 96 -13.64 -10.67 7.86
N GLY A 97 -13.58 -9.38 8.22
CA GLY A 97 -14.10 -8.90 9.50
C GLY A 97 -13.29 -9.37 10.72
N ALA A 98 -12.03 -9.77 10.55
CA ALA A 98 -11.19 -10.20 11.67
C ALA A 98 -10.81 -9.02 12.58
N ASP A 99 -11.00 -9.15 13.89
CA ASP A 99 -10.86 -8.03 14.84
C ASP A 99 -9.51 -7.30 14.77
N HIS A 100 -8.41 -8.03 14.53
CA HIS A 100 -7.06 -7.44 14.43
C HIS A 100 -6.86 -6.53 13.22
N ALA A 101 -7.72 -6.62 12.21
CA ALA A 101 -7.67 -5.78 11.02
C ALA A 101 -8.19 -4.37 11.26
N PHE A 102 -8.76 -4.10 12.44
CA PHE A 102 -9.41 -2.84 12.74
C PHE A 102 -8.87 -2.19 14.02
N THR A 103 -8.86 -0.86 14.01
CA THR A 103 -8.81 -0.03 15.21
C THR A 103 -10.19 0.59 15.41
N VAL A 104 -10.79 0.38 16.59
CA VAL A 104 -12.07 0.99 16.96
C VAL A 104 -11.81 2.10 17.96
N LEU A 105 -12.24 3.32 17.66
CA LEU A 105 -12.07 4.49 18.52
C LEU A 105 -13.44 5.12 18.82
N ALA A 106 -13.83 5.16 20.09
CA ALA A 106 -14.94 5.99 20.54
C ALA A 106 -14.57 7.49 20.42
N PRO A 107 -15.55 8.42 20.49
CA PRO A 107 -15.28 9.85 20.50
C PRO A 107 -14.25 10.24 21.57
N GLY A 108 -13.19 10.93 21.14
CA GLY A 108 -12.07 11.34 21.99
C GLY A 108 -11.02 10.27 22.28
N GLU A 109 -11.23 9.01 21.88
CA GLU A 109 -10.21 7.97 22.01
C GLU A 109 -9.11 8.12 20.95
N SER A 110 -7.94 7.57 21.28
CA SER A 110 -6.76 7.66 20.43
C SER A 110 -5.95 6.38 20.44
N VAL A 111 -5.25 6.12 19.34
CA VAL A 111 -4.20 5.10 19.24
C VAL A 111 -2.88 5.75 18.84
N SER A 112 -1.76 5.22 19.35
CA SER A 112 -0.43 5.63 18.96
C SER A 112 0.35 4.48 18.34
N VAL A 113 1.08 4.76 17.27
CA VAL A 113 1.94 3.80 16.55
C VAL A 113 3.32 4.41 16.39
N THR A 114 4.35 3.62 16.68
CA THR A 114 5.76 4.00 16.48
C THR A 114 6.24 3.48 15.14
N HIS A 115 6.93 4.33 14.39
CA HIS A 115 7.44 4.07 13.05
C HIS A 115 8.95 4.30 13.00
N GLU A 116 9.70 3.31 12.54
CA GLU A 116 11.17 3.35 12.44
C GLU A 116 11.65 4.07 11.15
N LEU A 117 11.19 5.30 10.90
CA LEU A 117 11.36 6.02 9.62
C LEU A 117 12.79 6.01 9.09
N GLY A 118 13.79 6.18 9.94
CA GLY A 118 15.17 6.21 9.49
C GLY A 118 15.69 4.89 8.90
N ASN A 119 14.98 3.79 9.10
CA ASN A 119 15.29 2.47 8.54
C ASN A 119 14.58 2.19 7.20
N PHE A 120 13.72 3.10 6.74
CA PHE A 120 13.04 2.99 5.43
C PHE A 120 12.90 4.32 4.66
N TYR A 121 13.59 5.37 5.11
CA TYR A 121 13.89 6.57 4.34
C TYR A 121 15.40 6.81 4.28
N ASN A 122 15.90 7.16 3.10
CA ASN A 122 17.27 7.57 2.88
C ASN A 122 17.35 9.09 2.66
N PHE A 123 18.11 9.76 3.51
CA PHE A 123 18.22 11.21 3.53
C PHE A 123 19.49 11.71 2.82
N THR A 124 20.32 10.81 2.29
CA THR A 124 21.64 11.14 1.72
C THR A 124 21.54 12.14 0.56
N ASN A 125 20.59 11.94 -0.36
CA ASN A 125 20.42 12.82 -1.51
C ASN A 125 19.85 14.20 -1.12
N ALA A 126 18.98 14.26 -0.11
CA ALA A 126 18.39 15.49 0.38
C ALA A 126 19.28 16.26 1.38
N GLY A 127 20.28 15.59 1.97
CA GLY A 127 21.34 16.18 2.79
C GLY A 127 20.95 16.45 4.25
N GLU A 128 21.91 16.95 5.04
CA GLU A 128 21.63 17.42 6.40
C GLU A 128 20.72 18.66 6.36
N SER A 129 19.64 18.66 7.15
CA SER A 129 18.66 19.74 7.19
C SER A 129 17.69 19.52 8.35
N THR A 130 16.86 20.53 8.62
CA THR A 130 15.54 20.28 9.22
C THR A 130 14.63 19.59 8.20
N TYR A 131 13.95 18.55 8.62
CA TYR A 131 12.95 17.81 7.86
C TYR A 131 11.57 17.99 8.48
N ILE A 132 10.56 18.12 7.63
CA ILE A 132 9.14 18.10 7.99
C ILE A 132 8.59 16.72 7.63
N ILE A 133 8.03 16.04 8.62
CA ILE A 133 7.46 14.70 8.50
C ILE A 133 5.94 14.83 8.60
N THR A 134 5.26 14.62 7.49
CA THR A 134 3.80 14.81 7.37
C THR A 134 3.14 13.46 7.13
N PRO A 135 2.37 12.92 8.10
CA PRO A 135 1.50 11.75 7.88
C PRO A 135 0.58 11.91 6.67
N LEU A 136 0.33 10.83 5.93
CA LEU A 136 -0.79 10.81 4.98
C LEU A 136 -2.12 10.95 5.72
N SER A 137 -3.05 11.71 5.14
CA SER A 137 -4.24 12.19 5.84
C SER A 137 -5.48 11.31 5.67
N THR A 138 -5.45 10.27 4.84
CA THR A 138 -6.65 9.49 4.50
C THR A 138 -6.64 8.13 5.19
N ILE A 139 -7.74 7.80 5.86
CA ILE A 139 -7.95 6.49 6.50
C ILE A 139 -9.30 5.94 6.05
N GLN A 140 -9.35 4.64 5.78
CA GLN A 140 -10.59 3.95 5.43
C GLN A 140 -11.32 3.54 6.71
N ALA A 141 -12.60 3.91 6.81
CA ALA A 141 -13.51 3.44 7.84
C ALA A 141 -14.45 2.37 7.28
N VAL A 142 -14.85 1.45 8.15
CA VAL A 142 -15.88 0.45 7.86
C VAL A 142 -17.19 0.91 8.47
N GLU A 143 -18.20 1.05 7.63
CA GLU A 143 -19.56 1.40 8.01
C GLU A 143 -20.31 0.20 8.61
N GLU A 144 -21.43 0.46 9.29
CA GLU A 144 -22.27 -0.59 9.89
C GLU A 144 -22.80 -1.59 8.84
N ASP A 145 -23.04 -1.11 7.61
CA ASP A 145 -23.46 -1.95 6.48
C ASP A 145 -22.29 -2.71 5.79
N GLY A 146 -21.07 -2.56 6.32
CA GLY A 146 -19.86 -3.18 5.81
C GLY A 146 -19.22 -2.45 4.61
N THR A 147 -19.78 -1.31 4.19
CA THR A 147 -19.17 -0.48 3.14
C THR A 147 -17.94 0.27 3.66
N LEU A 148 -17.11 0.72 2.72
CA LEU A 148 -15.91 1.49 3.03
C LEU A 148 -16.11 2.96 2.69
N THR A 149 -15.80 3.83 3.64
CA THR A 149 -15.74 5.29 3.45
C THR A 149 -14.33 5.79 3.74
N THR A 150 -13.94 6.88 3.08
CA THR A 150 -12.65 7.54 3.34
C THR A 150 -12.86 8.74 4.23
N ILE A 151 -12.14 8.79 5.35
CA ILE A 151 -12.08 9.95 6.22
C ILE A 151 -10.79 10.72 5.93
N GLY A 152 -10.92 12.01 5.61
CA GLY A 152 -9.80 12.94 5.57
C GLY A 152 -9.54 13.52 6.94
N ALA A 153 -8.39 13.20 7.53
CA ALA A 153 -7.97 13.67 8.84
C ALA A 153 -7.28 15.03 8.77
N HIS A 154 -7.42 15.82 9.83
CA HIS A 154 -6.58 17.00 10.05
C HIS A 154 -5.19 16.56 10.55
N VAL A 155 -4.13 16.96 9.85
CA VAL A 155 -2.76 16.49 10.12
C VAL A 155 -1.92 17.57 10.79
N THR A 156 -1.24 17.20 11.86
CA THR A 156 -0.18 17.98 12.51
C THR A 156 1.17 17.30 12.25
N PRO A 157 2.06 17.88 11.44
CA PRO A 157 3.36 17.28 11.11
C PRO A 157 4.36 17.40 12.27
N ALA A 158 5.42 16.58 12.22
CA ALA A 158 6.58 16.70 13.08
C ALA A 158 7.74 17.40 12.37
N SER A 159 8.71 17.90 13.12
CA SER A 159 9.97 18.41 12.57
C SER A 159 11.17 17.83 13.32
N VAL A 160 12.22 17.50 12.59
CA VAL A 160 13.47 16.94 13.14
C VAL A 160 14.68 17.53 12.42
N VAL A 161 15.74 17.83 13.15
CA VAL A 161 17.04 18.20 12.56
C VAL A 161 17.87 16.94 12.34
N LEU A 162 18.24 16.66 11.09
CA LEU A 162 19.09 15.52 10.74
C LEU A 162 20.50 15.98 10.39
N SER A 163 21.49 15.29 10.94
CA SER A 163 22.93 15.51 10.72
C SER A 163 23.68 14.17 10.78
N GLY A 164 24.97 14.16 10.43
CA GLY A 164 25.83 12.98 10.56
C GLY A 164 25.47 11.86 9.60
N GLN A 165 25.05 10.70 10.11
CA GLN A 165 24.69 9.55 9.28
C GLN A 165 23.25 9.68 8.78
N LEU A 166 23.09 9.82 7.46
CA LEU A 166 21.81 10.10 6.77
C LEU A 166 21.17 8.88 6.09
N SER A 167 21.74 7.69 6.25
CA SER A 167 21.16 6.44 5.77
C SER A 167 21.38 5.33 6.80
N SER A 168 20.39 4.47 6.98
CA SER A 168 20.49 3.31 7.86
C SER A 168 20.73 2.01 7.08
N LEU A 169 21.56 1.14 7.65
CA LEU A 169 21.67 -0.27 7.26
C LEU A 169 21.05 -1.20 8.32
N SER A 170 20.41 -0.62 9.34
CA SER A 170 19.75 -1.38 10.38
C SER A 170 18.57 -2.16 9.80
N LYS A 171 18.38 -3.36 10.34
CA LYS A 171 17.27 -4.22 9.94
C LYS A 171 15.96 -3.63 10.45
N LEU A 172 14.93 -3.67 9.61
CA LEU A 172 13.57 -3.40 10.05
C LEU A 172 13.11 -4.45 11.08
N SER A 173 12.27 -4.00 11.99
CA SER A 173 11.57 -4.88 12.92
C SER A 173 10.61 -5.82 12.16
N SER A 174 10.33 -6.98 12.74
CA SER A 174 9.41 -7.93 12.10
C SER A 174 7.98 -7.40 12.03
N SER A 175 7.55 -6.57 12.98
CA SER A 175 6.25 -5.89 12.94
C SER A 175 6.10 -4.96 11.73
N SER A 176 7.19 -4.35 11.27
CA SER A 176 7.18 -3.49 10.08
C SER A 176 7.13 -4.27 8.76
N LEU A 177 7.19 -5.61 8.83
CA LEU A 177 7.30 -6.55 7.70
C LEU A 177 6.34 -7.74 7.81
N GLY A 178 5.21 -7.56 8.48
CA GLY A 178 4.17 -8.60 8.59
C GLY A 178 4.64 -9.87 9.31
N GLY A 179 5.58 -9.74 10.24
CA GLY A 179 6.17 -10.85 11.01
C GLY A 179 7.44 -11.46 10.39
N ALA A 180 7.79 -11.10 9.15
CA ALA A 180 9.00 -11.58 8.49
C ALA A 180 10.27 -10.93 9.07
N ALA A 181 11.41 -11.62 8.98
CA ALA A 181 12.70 -10.99 9.25
C ALA A 181 13.12 -10.13 8.05
N ASP A 182 13.77 -8.99 8.31
CA ASP A 182 14.33 -8.16 7.25
C ASP A 182 15.37 -8.95 6.43
N GLY A 183 15.05 -9.11 5.15
CA GLY A 183 15.83 -9.83 4.17
C GLY A 183 16.29 -8.95 3.01
N ARG A 184 16.52 -7.65 3.19
CA ARG A 184 17.17 -6.75 2.20
C ARG A 184 18.61 -7.15 1.82
N SER A 185 18.98 -8.42 1.93
CA SER A 185 20.17 -8.96 1.28
C SER A 185 19.89 -9.17 -0.20
N GLU A 186 20.92 -8.95 -1.03
CA GLU A 186 20.79 -9.13 -2.48
C GLU A 186 20.24 -10.51 -2.84
N ALA A 187 19.32 -10.52 -3.81
CA ALA A 187 18.87 -11.73 -4.46
C ALA A 187 20.10 -12.46 -5.04
N ARG A 188 20.47 -13.60 -4.44
CA ARG A 188 21.59 -14.41 -4.93
C ARG A 188 21.21 -15.00 -6.27
N SER A 189 21.74 -14.42 -7.35
CA SER A 189 21.72 -14.88 -8.75
C SER A 189 20.35 -15.30 -9.31
N LEU A 190 19.93 -14.67 -10.41
CA LEU A 190 18.78 -15.16 -11.19
C LEU A 190 19.01 -16.61 -11.62
N SER A 191 18.17 -17.50 -11.10
CA SER A 191 18.17 -18.93 -11.40
C SER A 191 17.19 -19.20 -12.53
N LYS A 192 17.39 -20.28 -13.32
CA LYS A 192 16.39 -20.69 -14.33
C LYS A 192 15.06 -21.14 -13.71
N ARG A 193 15.00 -21.28 -12.37
CA ARG A 193 13.84 -21.73 -11.60
C ARG A 193 13.63 -20.84 -10.38
N ALA A 194 12.38 -20.74 -9.94
CA ALA A 194 12.03 -20.01 -8.74
C ALA A 194 12.78 -20.61 -7.54
N SER A 195 13.33 -19.74 -6.70
CA SER A 195 13.97 -20.10 -5.44
C SER A 195 13.03 -19.80 -4.29
N TYR A 196 13.17 -20.52 -3.18
CA TYR A 196 12.24 -20.42 -2.06
C TYR A 196 12.97 -20.31 -0.73
N THR A 197 12.50 -19.41 0.13
CA THR A 197 12.99 -19.24 1.51
C THR A 197 11.82 -19.42 2.48
N SER A 198 12.01 -20.20 3.54
CA SER A 198 10.97 -20.43 4.56
C SER A 198 9.64 -21.02 4.04
N CYS A 199 9.64 -21.64 2.86
CA CYS A 199 8.46 -22.23 2.24
C CYS A 199 8.45 -23.75 2.40
N SER A 200 7.33 -24.31 2.89
CA SER A 200 7.08 -25.75 2.84
C SER A 200 6.95 -26.26 1.41
N SER A 201 7.14 -27.56 1.18
CA SER A 201 6.97 -28.18 -0.15
C SER A 201 5.59 -27.90 -0.74
N SER A 202 4.53 -27.89 0.07
CA SER A 202 3.17 -27.54 -0.36
C SER A 202 3.08 -26.09 -0.85
N ARG A 203 3.62 -25.13 -0.08
CA ARG A 203 3.67 -23.72 -0.48
C ARG A 203 4.48 -23.50 -1.77
N GLN A 204 5.57 -24.24 -1.94
CA GLN A 204 6.37 -24.20 -3.18
C GLN A 204 5.56 -24.70 -4.38
N SER A 205 4.82 -25.80 -4.25
CA SER A 205 3.96 -26.32 -5.32
C SER A 205 2.83 -25.35 -5.67
N ILE A 206 2.16 -24.77 -4.66
CA ILE A 206 1.10 -23.77 -4.87
C ILE A 206 1.65 -22.55 -5.61
N ASN A 207 2.81 -22.05 -5.19
CA ASN A 207 3.42 -20.88 -5.82
C ASN A 207 3.95 -21.19 -7.22
N ALA A 208 4.50 -22.37 -7.46
CA ALA A 208 4.92 -22.79 -8.81
C ALA A 208 3.75 -22.81 -9.80
N GLN A 209 2.57 -23.22 -9.34
CA GLN A 209 1.35 -23.12 -10.14
C GLN A 209 0.97 -21.66 -10.37
N ALA A 210 0.97 -20.81 -9.34
CA ALA A 210 0.67 -19.38 -9.48
C ALA A 210 1.62 -18.67 -10.47
N ILE A 211 2.91 -19.01 -10.49
CA ILE A 211 3.88 -18.50 -11.48
C ILE A 211 3.50 -18.93 -12.91
N THR A 212 3.02 -20.17 -13.07
CA THR A 212 2.59 -20.67 -14.38
C THR A 212 1.32 -19.97 -14.86
N ASP A 213 0.37 -19.77 -13.94
CA ASP A 213 -0.89 -19.09 -14.20
C ASP A 213 -0.65 -17.61 -14.53
N SER A 214 0.20 -16.91 -13.77
CA SER A 214 0.54 -15.51 -14.02
C SER A 214 1.26 -15.32 -15.36
N ALA A 215 2.16 -16.24 -15.73
CA ALA A 215 2.81 -16.23 -17.04
C ALA A 215 1.81 -16.44 -18.20
N THR A 216 0.76 -17.23 -17.97
CA THR A 216 -0.32 -17.44 -18.95
C THR A 216 -1.16 -16.17 -19.12
N ILE A 217 -1.55 -15.56 -18.01
CA ILE A 217 -2.32 -14.31 -17.97
C ILE A 217 -1.51 -13.15 -18.60
N ALA A 218 -0.22 -13.06 -18.31
CA ALA A 218 0.66 -12.07 -18.93
C ALA A 218 0.75 -12.25 -20.46
N LYS A 219 0.80 -13.49 -20.97
CA LYS A 219 0.78 -13.76 -22.43
C LYS A 219 -0.55 -13.40 -23.09
N ALA A 220 -1.67 -13.63 -22.40
CA ALA A 220 -2.98 -13.16 -22.87
C ALA A 220 -3.02 -11.63 -22.94
N SER A 221 -2.47 -10.96 -21.93
CA SER A 221 -2.32 -9.50 -21.89
C SER A 221 -1.48 -8.95 -23.04
N ILE A 222 -0.33 -9.59 -23.36
CA ILE A 222 0.49 -9.26 -24.53
C ILE A 222 -0.34 -9.39 -25.81
N SER A 223 -1.00 -10.54 -26.00
CA SER A 223 -1.82 -10.81 -27.20
C SER A 223 -2.92 -9.79 -27.39
N HIS A 224 -3.61 -9.40 -26.30
CA HIS A 224 -4.63 -8.36 -26.32
C HIS A 224 -4.05 -6.99 -26.68
N LEU A 225 -2.92 -6.61 -26.10
CA LEU A 225 -2.25 -5.34 -26.41
C LEU A 225 -1.79 -5.27 -27.87
N GLU A 226 -1.21 -6.35 -28.41
CA GLU A 226 -0.77 -6.41 -29.81
C GLU A 226 -1.95 -6.34 -30.80
N ALA A 227 -3.09 -6.95 -30.45
CA ALA A 227 -4.32 -6.87 -31.24
C ALA A 227 -4.99 -5.48 -31.18
N ASN A 228 -4.67 -4.67 -30.16
CA ASN A 228 -5.27 -3.37 -29.92
C ASN A 228 -4.22 -2.24 -29.81
N PRO A 229 -3.42 -1.97 -30.86
CA PRO A 229 -2.30 -1.03 -30.81
C PRO A 229 -2.72 0.44 -30.67
N SER A 230 -4.01 0.74 -30.85
CA SER A 230 -4.62 2.07 -30.68
C SER A 230 -5.53 2.16 -29.44
N GLY A 231 -5.43 1.19 -28.52
CA GLY A 231 -6.26 1.11 -27.33
C GLY A 231 -7.49 0.22 -27.50
N SER A 232 -8.13 -0.08 -26.37
CA SER A 232 -9.33 -0.90 -26.26
C SER A 232 -10.20 -0.41 -25.09
N THR A 233 -11.44 -0.87 -25.02
CA THR A 233 -12.32 -0.60 -23.86
C THR A 233 -11.70 -1.11 -22.56
N THR A 234 -11.06 -2.28 -22.58
CA THR A 234 -10.37 -2.83 -21.41
C THR A 234 -9.20 -1.95 -20.96
N GLN A 235 -8.35 -1.51 -21.89
CA GLN A 235 -7.27 -0.57 -21.56
C GLN A 235 -7.81 0.77 -21.03
N THR A 236 -8.90 1.27 -21.61
CA THR A 236 -9.50 2.53 -21.15
C THR A 236 -10.07 2.38 -19.73
N THR A 237 -10.62 1.22 -19.41
CA THR A 237 -11.18 0.92 -18.08
C THR A 237 -10.11 0.94 -17.00
N TRP A 238 -8.93 0.39 -17.30
CA TRP A 238 -7.85 0.20 -16.32
C TRP A 238 -6.73 1.23 -16.39
N TYR A 239 -6.56 1.95 -17.48
CA TYR A 239 -5.49 2.94 -17.63
C TYR A 239 -5.99 4.33 -18.05
N GLY A 240 -7.29 4.49 -18.27
CA GLY A 240 -7.89 5.75 -18.70
C GLY A 240 -7.58 6.10 -20.15
N THR A 241 -7.53 7.39 -20.46
CA THR A 241 -7.24 7.89 -21.81
C THR A 241 -6.00 7.23 -22.39
N PHE A 242 -6.09 6.70 -23.62
CA PHE A 242 -4.98 6.03 -24.29
C PHE A 242 -3.78 6.98 -24.50
N ALA A 243 -2.57 6.45 -24.32
CA ALA A 243 -1.33 7.11 -24.70
C ALA A 243 -0.33 6.07 -25.22
N THR A 244 0.27 6.33 -26.38
CA THR A 244 1.20 5.38 -27.03
C THR A 244 2.41 5.04 -26.17
N SER A 245 2.94 5.99 -25.38
CA SER A 245 4.06 5.73 -24.47
C SER A 245 3.69 4.75 -23.36
N ARG A 246 2.52 4.96 -22.72
CA ARG A 246 2.00 4.07 -21.68
C ARG A 246 1.66 2.68 -22.22
N TYR A 247 1.04 2.61 -23.40
CA TYR A 247 0.83 1.35 -24.10
C TYR A 247 2.12 0.53 -24.29
N LYS A 248 3.18 1.17 -24.80
CA LYS A 248 4.48 0.51 -25.01
C LYS A 248 5.10 0.04 -23.69
N GLY A 249 5.01 0.86 -22.64
CA GLY A 249 5.48 0.49 -21.30
C GLY A 249 4.71 -0.69 -20.72
N THR A 250 3.38 -0.68 -20.82
CA THR A 250 2.52 -1.79 -20.37
C THR A 250 2.83 -3.09 -21.14
N LEU A 251 3.03 -3.01 -22.46
CA LEU A 251 3.42 -4.17 -23.27
C LEU A 251 4.77 -4.75 -22.81
N SER A 252 5.79 -3.90 -22.67
CA SER A 252 7.11 -4.30 -22.20
C SER A 252 7.07 -4.89 -20.78
N ALA A 253 6.22 -4.35 -19.90
CA ALA A 253 6.03 -4.88 -18.55
C ALA A 253 5.47 -6.30 -18.59
N PHE A 254 4.42 -6.55 -19.38
CA PHE A 254 3.85 -7.90 -19.51
C PHE A 254 4.79 -8.90 -20.19
N GLU A 255 5.60 -8.48 -21.15
CA GLU A 255 6.68 -9.32 -21.71
C GLU A 255 7.68 -9.76 -20.63
N GLY A 256 8.08 -8.84 -19.76
CA GLY A 256 8.91 -9.13 -18.60
C GLY A 256 8.23 -10.09 -17.62
N LEU A 257 6.95 -9.85 -17.30
CA LEU A 257 6.16 -10.66 -16.36
C LEU A 257 5.82 -12.06 -16.89
N ALA A 258 5.79 -12.25 -18.21
CA ALA A 258 5.58 -13.56 -18.82
C ALA A 258 6.74 -14.54 -18.57
N THR A 259 7.91 -14.06 -18.12
CA THR A 259 9.13 -14.86 -17.99
C THR A 259 9.86 -14.69 -16.67
N SER A 260 9.99 -13.46 -16.17
CA SER A 260 10.81 -13.12 -15.00
C SER A 260 10.39 -13.80 -13.69
N PRO A 261 9.09 -13.94 -13.36
CA PRO A 261 8.65 -14.59 -12.11
C PRO A 261 9.21 -16.00 -11.90
N ALA A 262 9.44 -16.75 -12.99
CA ALA A 262 10.02 -18.09 -12.91
C ALA A 262 11.50 -18.12 -12.46
N SER A 263 12.16 -16.97 -12.31
CA SER A 263 13.55 -16.84 -11.88
C SER A 263 13.73 -16.16 -10.52
N TRP A 264 12.62 -15.71 -9.92
CA TRP A 264 12.62 -14.93 -8.67
C TRP A 264 12.76 -15.81 -7.42
N THR A 265 13.05 -15.16 -6.29
CA THR A 265 13.03 -15.74 -4.96
C THR A 265 11.73 -15.40 -4.25
N TYR A 266 11.05 -16.40 -3.74
CA TYR A 266 9.82 -16.27 -2.97
C TYR A 266 10.08 -16.64 -1.50
N ASP A 267 9.76 -15.73 -0.60
CA ASP A 267 9.93 -15.89 0.84
C ASP A 267 8.56 -16.08 1.51
N CYS A 268 8.38 -17.16 2.26
CA CYS A 268 7.11 -17.47 2.93
C CYS A 268 7.12 -17.19 4.44
N SER A 269 8.03 -16.34 4.92
CA SER A 269 8.16 -15.98 6.34
C SER A 269 7.19 -14.88 6.80
N CYS A 270 6.55 -14.15 5.88
CA CYS A 270 5.49 -13.21 6.24
C CYS A 270 4.26 -13.97 6.76
N THR A 271 3.73 -13.53 7.91
CA THR A 271 2.63 -14.17 8.62
C THR A 271 1.39 -13.30 8.75
N ASP A 272 1.43 -12.04 8.30
CA ASP A 272 0.28 -11.14 8.31
C ASP A 272 -0.90 -11.76 7.55
N SER A 273 -2.06 -11.86 8.21
CA SER A 273 -3.16 -12.69 7.70
C SER A 273 -4.07 -11.99 6.70
N ASP A 274 -3.92 -10.67 6.54
CA ASP A 274 -4.76 -9.83 5.67
C ASP A 274 -3.97 -9.25 4.49
N THR A 275 -2.64 -9.33 4.53
CA THR A 275 -1.73 -8.95 3.46
C THR A 275 -1.52 -10.10 2.48
N TYR A 276 -1.46 -9.79 1.19
CA TYR A 276 -1.19 -10.76 0.12
C TYR A 276 0.31 -11.01 0.04
N ALA A 277 1.06 -9.97 -0.26
CA ALA A 277 2.49 -10.05 -0.43
C ALA A 277 3.10 -8.66 -0.25
N TYR A 278 4.43 -8.61 -0.28
CA TYR A 278 5.17 -7.37 -0.42
C TYR A 278 6.49 -7.60 -1.15
N VAL A 279 7.07 -6.52 -1.66
CA VAL A 279 8.42 -6.47 -2.21
C VAL A 279 9.18 -5.28 -1.67
N TYR A 280 10.51 -5.38 -1.69
CA TYR A 280 11.35 -4.18 -1.73
C TYR A 280 11.59 -3.83 -3.21
N PRO A 281 11.10 -2.70 -3.72
CA PRO A 281 11.33 -2.31 -5.12
C PRO A 281 12.81 -2.30 -5.51
N SER A 282 13.70 -2.00 -4.56
CA SER A 282 15.16 -1.99 -4.75
C SER A 282 15.80 -3.37 -4.85
N THR A 283 15.12 -4.45 -4.44
CA THR A 283 15.65 -5.82 -4.44
C THR A 283 14.95 -6.65 -5.49
N TYR A 284 15.39 -6.50 -6.74
CA TYR A 284 14.76 -7.14 -7.89
C TYR A 284 14.54 -8.65 -7.72
N GLY A 285 13.31 -9.09 -7.98
CA GLY A 285 12.97 -10.51 -8.03
C GLY A 285 12.96 -11.18 -6.66
N LYS A 286 12.72 -10.44 -5.59
CA LYS A 286 12.45 -11.00 -4.26
C LYS A 286 11.05 -10.62 -3.80
N VAL A 287 10.19 -11.62 -3.63
CA VAL A 287 8.78 -11.45 -3.26
C VAL A 287 8.50 -12.15 -1.94
N TYR A 288 7.86 -11.46 -1.01
CA TYR A 288 7.48 -11.99 0.30
C TYR A 288 5.99 -12.30 0.29
N LEU A 289 5.63 -13.57 0.43
CA LEU A 289 4.26 -14.06 0.38
C LEU A 289 3.69 -14.14 1.79
N CYS A 290 2.63 -13.37 2.05
CA CYS A 290 1.99 -13.24 3.36
C CYS A 290 0.82 -14.23 3.52
N GLY A 291 0.09 -14.12 4.64
CA GLY A 291 -0.95 -15.07 5.02
C GLY A 291 -2.08 -15.16 4.00
N TYR A 292 -2.60 -14.02 3.53
CA TYR A 292 -3.78 -14.01 2.67
C TYR A 292 -3.53 -14.62 1.28
N TYR A 293 -2.30 -14.55 0.76
CA TYR A 293 -1.93 -15.17 -0.52
C TYR A 293 -2.21 -16.67 -0.57
N TRP A 294 -2.11 -17.36 0.56
CA TRP A 294 -2.37 -18.80 0.61
C TRP A 294 -3.86 -19.14 0.58
N GLU A 295 -4.72 -18.18 0.93
CA GLU A 295 -6.17 -18.36 1.03
C GLU A 295 -6.91 -17.89 -0.23
N CYS A 296 -6.33 -16.94 -0.97
CA CYS A 296 -6.99 -16.36 -2.14
C CYS A 296 -7.13 -17.36 -3.31
N PRO A 297 -7.98 -17.07 -4.31
CA PRO A 297 -8.12 -17.93 -5.49
C PRO A 297 -6.81 -18.11 -6.26
N ALA A 298 -6.74 -19.13 -7.12
CA ALA A 298 -5.57 -19.34 -7.99
C ALA A 298 -5.45 -18.26 -9.08
N THR A 299 -6.58 -17.94 -9.71
CA THR A 299 -6.71 -16.97 -10.81
C THR A 299 -7.94 -16.07 -10.63
N GLY A 300 -8.01 -14.99 -11.41
CA GLY A 300 -9.06 -13.96 -11.32
C GLY A 300 -8.73 -12.84 -10.32
N SER A 301 -9.65 -11.89 -10.20
CA SER A 301 -9.48 -10.68 -9.40
C SER A 301 -9.11 -11.00 -7.94
N GLY A 302 -7.96 -10.49 -7.49
CA GLY A 302 -7.45 -10.73 -6.13
C GLY A 302 -6.89 -12.14 -5.93
N SER A 303 -6.38 -12.79 -6.98
CA SER A 303 -5.81 -14.14 -6.91
C SER A 303 -4.31 -14.17 -6.65
N ARG A 304 -3.76 -15.38 -6.50
CA ARG A 304 -2.31 -15.61 -6.45
C ARG A 304 -1.60 -15.20 -7.74
N ALA A 305 -2.16 -15.55 -8.90
CA ALA A 305 -1.56 -15.22 -10.18
C ALA A 305 -1.53 -13.69 -10.40
N ASP A 306 -2.64 -13.04 -10.06
CA ASP A 306 -2.79 -11.59 -10.03
C ASP A 306 -1.76 -10.95 -9.06
N THR A 307 -1.59 -11.52 -7.85
CA THR A 307 -0.59 -11.07 -6.87
C THR A 307 0.83 -11.07 -7.46
N ILE A 308 1.22 -12.11 -8.19
CA ILE A 308 2.55 -12.16 -8.82
C ILE A 308 2.73 -11.05 -9.87
N ILE A 309 1.68 -10.71 -10.63
CA ILE A 309 1.71 -9.62 -11.61
C ILE A 309 1.88 -8.28 -10.89
N HIS A 310 1.06 -8.01 -9.87
CA HIS A 310 1.12 -6.81 -9.05
C HIS A 310 2.52 -6.59 -8.46
N GLU A 311 3.00 -7.55 -7.67
CA GLU A 311 4.32 -7.44 -7.01
C GLU A 311 5.45 -7.30 -8.03
N GLY A 312 5.30 -7.97 -9.18
CA GLY A 312 6.26 -7.89 -10.27
C GLY A 312 6.37 -6.49 -10.87
N THR A 313 5.28 -5.73 -10.94
CA THR A 313 5.28 -4.37 -11.52
C THR A 313 6.02 -3.34 -10.68
N HIS A 314 6.13 -3.54 -9.35
CA HIS A 314 6.89 -2.64 -8.47
C HIS A 314 8.39 -2.60 -8.78
N PHE A 315 8.93 -3.65 -9.40
CA PHE A 315 10.34 -3.66 -9.76
C PHE A 315 10.62 -2.69 -10.92
N PRO A 316 11.58 -1.75 -10.78
CA PRO A 316 11.94 -0.82 -11.86
C PRO A 316 12.41 -1.51 -13.14
N GLN A 317 12.92 -2.75 -13.05
CA GLN A 317 13.30 -3.58 -14.20
C GLN A 317 12.10 -4.05 -15.03
N ILE A 318 10.89 -4.03 -14.46
CA ILE A 318 9.62 -4.35 -15.14
C ILE A 318 8.88 -3.07 -15.49
N LEU A 319 8.57 -2.24 -14.48
CA LEU A 319 7.84 -0.99 -14.69
C LEU A 319 8.11 0.08 -13.61
N GLY A 320 8.27 -0.34 -12.35
CA GLY A 320 8.46 0.58 -11.22
C GLY A 320 7.16 1.26 -10.80
N THR A 321 6.08 0.49 -10.64
CA THR A 321 4.79 1.00 -10.14
C THR A 321 4.83 1.27 -8.63
N ASP A 322 3.89 2.08 -8.17
CA ASP A 322 3.54 2.29 -6.76
C ASP A 322 2.16 1.70 -6.45
N ASP A 323 1.71 1.89 -5.22
CA ASP A 323 0.40 1.48 -4.71
C ASP A 323 -0.52 2.68 -4.43
N TYR A 324 -0.92 3.37 -5.50
CA TYR A 324 -1.83 4.51 -5.43
C TYR A 324 -3.27 4.12 -5.05
N ALA A 325 -3.75 2.95 -5.45
CA ALA A 325 -5.11 2.49 -5.21
C ALA A 325 -5.20 0.97 -5.16
N TYR A 326 -6.04 0.45 -4.27
CA TYR A 326 -6.31 -0.99 -4.17
C TYR A 326 -7.76 -1.32 -4.44
N GLY A 327 -7.97 -2.44 -5.12
CA GLY A 327 -9.28 -2.95 -5.48
C GLY A 327 -9.86 -2.27 -6.73
N GLU A 328 -10.72 -3.01 -7.43
CA GLU A 328 -11.19 -2.63 -8.77
C GLU A 328 -11.86 -1.26 -8.83
N THR A 329 -12.71 -0.95 -7.87
CA THR A 329 -13.47 0.32 -7.84
C THR A 329 -12.53 1.52 -7.75
N ALA A 330 -11.53 1.45 -6.85
CA ALA A 330 -10.55 2.52 -6.69
C ALA A 330 -9.64 2.63 -7.92
N CYS A 331 -9.22 1.50 -8.49
CA CYS A 331 -8.39 1.46 -9.71
C CYS A 331 -9.11 2.04 -10.93
N LYS A 332 -10.40 1.73 -11.12
CA LYS A 332 -11.25 2.34 -12.17
C LYS A 332 -11.45 3.83 -11.94
N SER A 333 -11.58 4.26 -10.68
CA SER A 333 -11.66 5.69 -10.32
C SER A 333 -10.35 6.43 -10.61
N LEU A 334 -9.22 5.81 -10.26
CA LEU A 334 -7.88 6.32 -10.55
C LEU A 334 -7.64 6.44 -12.06
N ALA A 335 -8.03 5.43 -12.84
CA ALA A 335 -7.94 5.47 -14.30
C ALA A 335 -8.71 6.65 -14.92
N LYS A 336 -9.89 6.96 -14.38
CA LYS A 336 -10.71 8.11 -14.84
C LYS A 336 -10.13 9.46 -14.44
N SER A 337 -9.62 9.58 -13.21
CA SER A 337 -9.20 10.85 -12.62
C SER A 337 -7.74 11.19 -12.91
N ASN A 338 -6.86 10.19 -12.95
CA ASN A 338 -5.43 10.33 -13.18
C ASN A 338 -4.87 9.12 -13.95
N PRO A 339 -5.03 9.10 -15.30
CA PRO A 339 -4.48 8.04 -16.16
C PRO A 339 -2.98 7.80 -15.98
N ALA A 340 -2.20 8.83 -15.64
CA ALA A 340 -0.76 8.69 -15.43
C ALA A 340 -0.46 7.86 -14.17
N ARG A 341 -1.15 8.13 -13.05
CA ARG A 341 -1.05 7.30 -11.84
C ARG A 341 -1.63 5.92 -12.01
N ALA A 342 -2.73 5.76 -12.76
CA ALA A 342 -3.29 4.43 -13.03
C ALA A 342 -2.31 3.53 -13.79
N TYR A 343 -1.54 4.10 -14.73
CA TYR A 343 -0.44 3.39 -15.39
C TYR A 343 0.76 3.13 -14.48
N LEU A 344 0.92 3.86 -13.38
CA LEU A 344 1.96 3.59 -12.38
C LEU A 344 1.39 2.91 -11.12
N ASN A 345 0.19 2.34 -11.19
CA ASN A 345 -0.42 1.61 -10.07
C ASN A 345 -0.33 0.11 -10.32
N ALA A 346 0.21 -0.66 -9.37
CA ALA A 346 0.39 -2.10 -9.53
C ALA A 346 -0.93 -2.82 -9.75
N ASP A 347 -1.95 -2.52 -8.92
CA ASP A 347 -3.27 -3.13 -8.98
C ASP A 347 -4.00 -2.88 -10.32
N ASN A 348 -3.73 -1.77 -11.01
CA ASN A 348 -4.32 -1.52 -12.33
C ASN A 348 -3.80 -2.50 -13.40
N HIS A 349 -2.55 -2.99 -13.30
CA HIS A 349 -2.02 -4.00 -14.22
C HIS A 349 -2.54 -5.39 -13.91
N ALA A 350 -2.54 -5.70 -12.63
CA ALA A 350 -3.13 -6.85 -12.01
C ALA A 350 -4.58 -7.08 -12.52
N PHE A 351 -5.46 -6.10 -12.32
CA PHE A 351 -6.83 -6.19 -12.83
C PHE A 351 -6.96 -6.03 -14.34
N PHE A 352 -6.09 -5.28 -15.03
CA PHE A 352 -6.13 -5.30 -16.49
C PHE A 352 -5.94 -6.72 -17.04
N SER A 353 -5.03 -7.47 -16.44
CA SER A 353 -4.65 -8.81 -16.89
C SER A 353 -5.72 -9.88 -16.68
N ASP A 354 -6.61 -9.70 -15.69
CA ASP A 354 -7.73 -10.60 -15.43
C ASP A 354 -8.92 -10.42 -16.40
N TYR A 355 -8.92 -9.35 -17.20
CA TYR A 355 -10.06 -8.92 -18.03
C TYR A 355 -9.75 -8.91 -19.54
N VAL A 356 -8.73 -9.64 -19.97
CA VAL A 356 -8.25 -9.75 -21.36
C VAL A 356 -8.24 -11.18 -21.88
#